data_AF-A0A2P8CE72-F1
#
_entry.id   AF-A0A2P8CE72-F1
#
_cell.length_a   1.000
_cell.length_b   1.000
_cell.length_c   1.000
_cell.angle_alpha   90.00
_cell.angle_beta   90.00
_cell.angle_gamma   90.00
#
_symmetry.space_group_name_H-M   'P 1'
#
loop_
_entity.id
_entity.type
_entity.pdbx_description
1 polymer ?
#
loop_
_entity_poly.entity_id
_entity_poly.type
_entity_poly.pdbx_seq_one_letter_code
_entity_poly.pdbx_strand_id
1 'polypeptide(L)' 'MDRVKLSKEKFEELFGKHTGPLAETDPDLQEMLNRFIFGEVFYHGKLTDKVRELITIVVLTTN' A
#
# COMPACT_ATOMS: atom_id res chain seq x y z
N MET A 1 0.21 -1.54 17.90
CA MET A 1 0.97 -2.03 16.74
C MET A 1 1.52 -0.80 16.02
N ASP A 2 2.80 -0.78 15.66
CA ASP A 2 3.39 0.37 14.99
C ASP A 2 2.96 0.40 13.51
N ARG A 3 2.16 1.40 13.13
CA ARG A 3 1.64 1.57 11.77
C ARG A 3 2.74 1.74 10.74
N VAL A 4 3.85 2.38 11.10
CA VAL A 4 4.98 2.60 10.21
C VAL A 4 5.64 1.26 9.91
N LYS A 5 5.89 0.46 10.95
CA LYS A 5 6.45 -0.89 10.79
C LYS A 5 5.55 -1.78 9.93
N LEU A 6 4.24 -1.81 10.24
CA LEU A 6 3.25 -2.57 9.48
C LEU A 6 3.25 -2.20 7.99
N SER A 7 3.25 -0.90 7.69
CA SER A 7 3.25 -0.43 6.32
C SER A 7 4.47 -0.91 5.54
N LYS A 8 5.65 -0.90 6.16
CA LYS A 8 6.89 -1.38 5.54
C LYS A 8 6.85 -2.88 5.27
N GLU A 9 6.45 -3.67 6.27
CA GLU A 9 6.35 -5.13 6.15
C GLU A 9 5.35 -5.53 5.06
N LYS A 10 4.16 -4.91 5.05
CA LYS A 10 3.12 -5.22 4.06
C LYS A 10 3.50 -4.74 2.66
N PHE A 11 4.14 -3.58 2.53
CA PHE A 11 4.62 -3.11 1.23
C PHE A 11 5.69 -4.05 0.66
N GLU A 12 6.66 -4.48 1.48
CA GLU A 12 7.70 -5.42 1.06
C GLU A 12 7.13 -6.81 0.72
N GLU A 13 6.10 -7.27 1.42
CA GLU A 13 5.41 -8.53 1.11
C GLU A 13 4.74 -8.49 -0.28
N LEU A 14 4.09 -7.38 -0.63
CA LEU A 14 3.33 -7.25 -1.88
C LEU A 14 4.19 -6.84 -3.07
N PHE A 15 5.18 -5.98 -2.85
CA PHE A 15 5.95 -5.31 -3.90
C PHE A 15 7.47 -5.51 -3.75
N GLY A 16 7.95 -6.30 -2.80
CA GLY A 16 9.38 -6.51 -2.60
C GLY A 16 10.14 -5.22 -2.33
N LYS A 17 11.33 -5.08 -2.94
CA LYS A 17 12.22 -3.91 -2.77
C LYS A 17 11.92 -2.76 -3.74
N HIS A 18 10.74 -2.74 -4.34
CA HIS A 18 10.32 -1.64 -5.20
C HIS A 18 10.03 -0.38 -4.36
N THR A 19 10.05 0.78 -5.02
CA THR A 19 9.61 2.05 -4.46
C THR A 19 8.38 2.52 -5.23
N GLY A 20 7.50 3.26 -4.57
CA GLY A 20 6.33 3.81 -5.23
C GLY A 20 6.69 4.94 -6.21
N PRO A 21 5.76 5.29 -7.12
CA PRO A 21 6.02 6.19 -8.25
C PRO A 21 6.38 7.62 -7.83
N LEU A 22 6.04 8.03 -6.61
CA LEU A 22 6.32 9.37 -6.10
C LEU A 22 7.64 9.42 -5.32
N ALA A 23 8.37 8.31 -5.17
CA ALA A 23 9.59 8.29 -4.35
C ALA A 23 10.67 9.27 -4.83
N GLU A 24 10.74 9.57 -6.14
CA GLU A 24 11.72 10.50 -6.72
C GLU A 24 11.23 11.95 -6.72
N THR A 25 9.92 12.18 -6.86
CA THR A 25 9.34 13.51 -7.08
C THR A 25 8.74 14.11 -5.82
N ASP A 26 8.16 13.29 -4.94
CA ASP A 26 7.54 13.67 -3.67
C ASP A 26 7.62 12.50 -2.65
N PRO A 27 8.78 12.29 -2.02
CA PRO A 27 8.99 11.18 -1.09
C PRO A 27 8.13 11.29 0.17
N ASP A 28 7.77 12.50 0.60
CA ASP A 28 6.93 12.73 1.78
C ASP A 28 5.49 12.26 1.49
N LEU A 29 4.95 12.61 0.33
CA LEU A 29 3.64 12.11 -0.10
C LEU A 29 3.66 10.59 -0.29
N GLN A 30 4.73 10.04 -0.89
CA GLN A 30 4.88 8.59 -1.05
C GLN A 30 4.88 7.87 0.31
N GLU A 31 5.56 8.41 1.31
CA GLU A 31 5.58 7.85 2.66
C GLU A 31 4.21 7.96 3.33
N MET A 32 3.52 9.09 3.18
CA MET A 32 2.19 9.29 3.74
C MET A 32 1.17 8.31 3.14
N LEU A 33 1.21 8.11 1.82
CA LEU A 33 0.40 7.12 1.11
C LEU A 33 0.67 5.70 1.62
N ASN A 34 1.93 5.30 1.73
CA ASN A 34 2.30 3.96 2.19
C ASN A 34 1.80 3.70 3.63
N ARG A 35 1.99 4.66 4.54
CA ARG A 35 1.55 4.55 5.94
C ARG A 35 0.03 4.51 6.08
N PHE A 36 -0.70 5.20 5.19
CA PHE A 36 -2.16 5.19 5.19
C PHE A 36 -2.71 3.88 4.60
N ILE A 37 -2.29 3.53 3.39
CA ILE A 37 -2.79 2.36 2.68
C ILE A 37 -2.36 1.09 3.41
N PHE A 38 -1.05 0.87 3.56
CA PHE A 38 -0.49 -0.40 4.05
C PHE A 38 -0.33 -0.45 5.57
N GLY A 39 -0.42 0.69 6.27
CA GLY A 39 -0.35 0.75 7.73
C GLY A 39 -1.71 0.79 8.43
N GLU A 40 -2.81 1.00 7.69
CA GLU A 40 -4.15 1.16 8.27
C GLU A 40 -5.26 0.54 7.39
N VAL A 41 -5.45 1.01 6.16
CA VAL A 41 -6.57 0.57 5.28
C VAL A 41 -6.48 -0.91 4.94
N PHE A 42 -5.27 -1.42 4.72
CA PHE A 42 -5.02 -2.82 4.36
C PHE A 42 -5.47 -3.81 5.44
N TYR A 43 -5.51 -3.38 6.70
CA TYR A 43 -5.91 -4.21 7.83
C TYR A 43 -7.39 -4.07 8.19
N HIS A 44 -8.15 -3.20 7.49
CA HIS A 44 -9.57 -3.05 7.71
C HIS A 44 -10.39 -4.11 6.95
N GLY A 45 -11.29 -4.80 7.65
CA GLY A 45 -12.18 -5.80 7.05
C GLY A 45 -11.57 -7.21 6.93
N LYS A 46 -12.26 -8.10 6.23
CA LYS A 46 -11.93 -9.54 6.16
C LYS A 46 -11.46 -10.01 4.78
N LEU A 47 -11.10 -9.08 3.90
CA LEU A 47 -10.62 -9.41 2.55
C LEU A 47 -9.17 -9.91 2.59
N THR A 48 -8.89 -10.94 1.80
CA THR A 48 -7.53 -11.42 1.56
C THR A 48 -6.78 -10.44 0.66
N ASP A 49 -5.46 -10.43 0.76
CA ASP A 49 -4.57 -9.54 0.00
C ASP A 49 -4.82 -9.66 -1.52
N LYS A 50 -5.00 -10.89 -2.03
CA LYS A 50 -5.34 -11.13 -3.44
C LYS A 50 -6.62 -10.43 -3.88
N VAL A 51 -7.66 -10.44 -3.05
CA VAL A 51 -8.94 -9.79 -3.38
C VAL A 51 -8.82 -8.27 -3.30
N ARG A 52 -8.05 -7.75 -2.34
CA ARG A 52 -7.78 -6.30 -2.25
C ARG A 52 -7.06 -5.79 -3.50
N GLU A 53 -5.98 -6.46 -3.90
CA GLU A 53 -5.23 -6.06 -5.08
C GLU A 53 -6.06 -6.21 -6.37
N LEU A 54 -6.90 -7.23 -6.48
CA LEU A 54 -7.82 -7.35 -7.60
C LEU A 54 -8.79 -6.16 -7.66
N ILE A 55 -9.36 -5.73 -6.54
CA ILE A 55 -10.21 -4.55 -6.47
C ILE A 55 -9.43 -3.31 -6.89
N THR A 56 -8.20 -3.12 -6.38
CA THR A 56 -7.32 -2.01 -6.76
C THR A 56 -7.12 -1.97 -8.28
N ILE A 57 -6.76 -3.10 -8.91
CA ILE A 57 -6.55 -3.19 -10.36
C ILE A 57 -7.84 -2.85 -11.12
N VAL A 58 -8.98 -3.40 -10.72
CA VAL A 58 -10.28 -3.14 -11.39
C VAL A 58 -10.61 -1.65 -11.35
N VAL A 59 -10.48 -1.00 -10.18
CA VAL A 59 -10.78 0.43 -10.03
C VAL A 59 -9.82 1.28 -10.86
N LEU A 60 -8.52 0.95 -10.87
CA LEU A 60 -7.52 1.66 -11.66
C LEU A 60 -7.66 1.43 -13.17
N THR A 61 -8.29 0.34 -13.60
CA THR A 61 -8.53 0.06 -15.02
C THR A 61 -9.66 0.91 -15.58
N THR A 62 -10.63 1.28 -14.74
CA THR A 62 -11.80 2.08 -15.16
C THR A 62 -11.59 3.59 -15.09
N ASN A 63 -10.52 4.05 -14.43
CA ASN A 63 -10.19 5.47 -14.22
C ASN A 63 -9.03 5.90 -15.12
#